data_AF-A0A554VRJ8-F1
#
_entry.id   AF-A0A554VRJ8-F1
#
_cell.length_a   1.000
_cell.length_b   1.000
_cell.length_c   1.000
_cell.angle_alpha   90.00
_cell.angle_beta   90.00
_cell.angle_gamma   90.00
#
_symmetry.space_group_name_H-M   'P 1'
#
loop_
_entity.id
_entity.type
_entity.pdbx_description
1 polymer ?
#
loop_
_entity_poly.entity_id
_entity_poly.type
_entity_poly.pdbx_seq_one_letter_code
_entity_poly.pdbx_strand_id
1 'polypeptide(L)'
;MNKIHSKLTKTNYNTQTTGETNIIIIILTIGAIVAAIAPFLHILCSKESKIELFGFRNARMFFYAIGLPVTLLISSIILSYISNFIGIKKINQAVRSIAFIFLSVSFYYIVWTFWAKADFPPIVYYGMIILIACSFGFCMNKFLRYISTSTKRLLEISNKIPNLDLRIKTVNDIANIMPDDNEDLVTYKTMVDVTGDNLKETITEIKKDLN
;
A
#
# COMPACT_ATOMS: atom_id res chain seq x y z
N MET A 1 -9.93 -0.53 -50.87
CA MET A 1 -10.46 -0.75 -49.50
C MET A 1 -9.33 -1.26 -48.61
N ASN A 2 -8.72 -0.38 -47.80
CA ASN A 2 -7.65 -0.75 -46.87
C ASN A 2 -8.24 -1.33 -45.57
N LYS A 3 -7.98 -2.61 -45.30
CA LYS A 3 -8.28 -3.24 -44.01
C LYS A 3 -7.20 -2.82 -43.00
N ILE A 4 -7.57 -1.94 -42.08
CA ILE A 4 -6.75 -1.58 -40.92
C ILE A 4 -6.82 -2.76 -39.93
N HIS A 5 -5.74 -3.53 -39.84
CA HIS A 5 -5.59 -4.54 -38.80
C HIS A 5 -5.33 -3.85 -37.45
N SER A 6 -6.35 -3.78 -36.60
CA SER A 6 -6.20 -3.37 -35.21
C SER A 6 -5.42 -4.46 -34.45
N LYS A 7 -4.17 -4.19 -34.07
CA LYS A 7 -3.40 -4.99 -33.12
C LYS A 7 -4.11 -4.96 -31.77
N LEU A 8 -4.84 -6.01 -31.43
CA LEU A 8 -5.34 -6.26 -30.08
C LEU A 8 -4.13 -6.51 -29.16
N THR A 9 -3.75 -5.50 -28.39
CA THR A 9 -2.82 -5.65 -27.27
C THR A 9 -3.47 -6.54 -26.22
N LYS A 10 -3.10 -7.83 -26.21
CA LYS A 10 -3.37 -8.72 -25.08
C LYS A 10 -2.61 -8.18 -23.86
N THR A 11 -3.33 -7.54 -22.96
CA THR A 11 -2.87 -7.25 -21.60
C THR A 11 -2.75 -8.58 -20.87
N ASN A 12 -1.53 -9.08 -20.71
CA ASN A 12 -1.25 -10.20 -19.83
C ASN A 12 -1.50 -9.74 -18.39
N TYR A 13 -2.60 -10.21 -17.80
CA TYR A 13 -2.81 -10.14 -16.36
C TYR A 13 -1.87 -11.17 -15.73
N ASN A 14 -0.74 -10.69 -15.24
CA ASN A 14 0.23 -11.50 -14.52
C ASN A 14 -0.44 -11.94 -13.21
N THR A 15 -0.91 -13.19 -13.16
CA THR A 15 -1.51 -13.79 -11.97
C THR A 15 -0.41 -13.95 -10.93
N GLN A 16 -0.45 -13.07 -9.91
CA GLN A 16 0.41 -13.11 -8.72
C GLN A 16 0.32 -14.47 -8.01
N THR A 17 1.42 -14.84 -7.36
CA THR A 17 1.52 -15.98 -6.44
C THR A 17 0.46 -15.89 -5.33
N THR A 18 -0.21 -17.01 -5.08
CA THR A 18 -1.45 -17.15 -4.31
C THR A 18 -1.38 -16.73 -2.83
N GLY A 19 -0.18 -16.55 -2.26
CA GLY A 19 0.02 -16.17 -0.85
C GLY A 19 -0.10 -14.67 -0.57
N GLU A 20 0.61 -13.83 -1.33
CA GLU A 20 0.65 -12.38 -1.11
C GLU A 20 -0.70 -11.70 -1.39
N THR A 21 -1.45 -12.20 -2.37
CA THR A 21 -2.79 -11.71 -2.68
C THR A 21 -3.75 -11.88 -1.51
N ASN A 22 -3.58 -12.93 -0.70
CA ASN A 22 -4.48 -13.21 0.41
C ASN A 22 -4.31 -12.19 1.54
N ILE A 23 -3.08 -11.79 1.88
CA ILE A 23 -2.82 -10.81 2.94
C ILE A 23 -3.41 -9.44 2.57
N ILE A 24 -3.18 -9.00 1.32
CA ILE A 24 -3.74 -7.74 0.81
C ILE A 24 -5.27 -7.77 0.87
N ILE A 25 -5.89 -8.86 0.41
CA ILE A 25 -7.34 -9.03 0.46
C ILE A 25 -7.85 -9.00 1.90
N ILE A 26 -7.16 -9.65 2.83
CA ILE A 26 -7.51 -9.64 4.27
C ILE A 26 -7.46 -8.21 4.83
N ILE A 27 -6.38 -7.47 4.59
CA ILE A 27 -6.22 -6.08 5.07
C ILE A 27 -7.34 -5.19 4.51
N LEU A 28 -7.64 -5.32 3.21
CA LEU A 28 -8.72 -4.56 2.57
C LEU A 28 -10.10 -4.93 3.14
N THR A 29 -10.34 -6.22 3.40
CA THR A 29 -11.59 -6.72 3.96
C THR A 29 -11.80 -6.21 5.38
N ILE A 30 -10.78 -6.32 6.24
CA ILE A 30 -10.80 -5.78 7.60
C ILE A 30 -11.03 -4.27 7.57
N GLY A 31 -10.30 -3.54 6.73
CA GLY A 31 -10.47 -2.10 6.56
C GLY A 31 -11.90 -1.74 6.16
N ALA A 32 -12.49 -2.45 5.19
CA ALA A 32 -13.87 -2.22 4.75
C ALA A 32 -14.88 -2.50 5.88
N ILE A 33 -14.69 -3.56 6.67
CA ILE A 33 -15.55 -3.87 7.83
C ILE A 33 -15.46 -2.74 8.87
N VAL A 34 -14.25 -2.30 9.21
CA VAL A 34 -14.06 -1.19 10.17
C VAL A 34 -14.71 0.09 9.65
N ALA A 35 -14.53 0.42 8.36
CA ALA A 35 -15.15 1.59 7.74
C ALA A 35 -16.69 1.53 7.79
N ALA A 36 -17.27 0.35 7.59
CA ALA A 36 -18.71 0.14 7.64
C ALA A 36 -19.28 0.23 9.07
N ILE A 37 -18.54 -0.23 10.08
CA ILE A 37 -19.00 -0.24 11.49
C ILE A 37 -18.76 1.12 12.18
N ALA A 38 -17.71 1.85 11.82
CA ALA A 38 -17.31 3.11 12.43
C ALA A 38 -18.47 4.12 12.67
N PRO A 39 -19.39 4.40 11.72
CA PRO A 39 -20.44 5.40 11.94
C PRO A 39 -21.51 4.89 12.93
N PHE A 40 -21.58 3.58 13.17
CA PHE A 40 -22.57 2.95 14.06
C PHE A 40 -22.04 2.70 15.48
N LEU A 41 -20.75 2.93 15.76
CA LEU A 41 -20.16 2.74 17.10
C LEU A 41 -20.90 3.52 18.19
N HIS A 42 -21.49 4.68 17.83
CA HIS A 42 -22.28 5.49 18.75
C HIS A 42 -23.54 4.76 19.29
N ILE A 43 -24.03 3.72 18.62
CA ILE A 43 -25.19 2.92 19.07
C ILE A 43 -24.85 2.08 20.29
N LEU A 44 -23.60 1.62 20.40
CA LEU A 44 -23.12 0.80 21.53
C LEU A 44 -22.95 1.61 22.81
N CYS A 45 -23.01 2.94 22.72
CA CYS A 45 -22.87 3.83 23.87
C CYS A 45 -24.23 4.14 24.51
N SER A 46 -24.31 3.99 25.83
CA SER A 46 -25.51 4.36 26.59
C SER A 46 -25.85 5.85 26.41
N LYS A 47 -27.15 6.13 26.23
CA LYS A 47 -27.68 7.51 26.17
C LYS A 47 -27.54 8.24 27.51
N GLU A 48 -27.52 7.49 28.60
CA GLU A 48 -27.48 8.02 29.97
C GLU A 48 -26.06 8.26 30.46
N SER A 49 -25.05 7.84 29.69
CA SER A 49 -23.65 8.09 30.04
C SER A 49 -23.39 9.59 30.16
N LYS A 50 -22.89 9.99 31.33
CA LYS A 50 -22.42 11.36 31.62
C LYS A 50 -20.90 11.49 31.49
N ILE A 51 -20.22 10.47 30.95
CA ILE A 51 -18.78 10.49 30.77
C ILE A 51 -18.46 11.42 29.60
N GLU A 52 -17.90 12.58 29.92
CA GLU A 52 -17.39 13.52 28.92
C GLU A 52 -16.14 12.95 28.26
N LEU A 53 -16.02 13.16 26.95
CA LEU A 53 -14.92 12.61 26.15
C LEU A 53 -14.47 13.64 25.12
N PHE A 54 -13.22 14.12 25.21
CA PHE A 54 -12.63 15.12 24.31
C PHE A 54 -13.51 16.37 24.10
N GLY A 55 -14.12 16.88 25.17
CA GLY A 55 -14.99 18.07 25.12
C GLY A 55 -16.43 17.79 24.64
N PHE A 56 -16.75 16.55 24.27
CA PHE A 56 -18.14 16.13 24.03
C PHE A 56 -18.81 15.75 25.34
N ARG A 57 -20.07 16.18 25.50
CA ARG A 57 -20.90 15.92 26.69
C ARG A 57 -21.06 14.44 27.03
N ASN A 58 -21.00 13.56 26.04
CA ASN A 58 -20.94 12.12 26.28
C ASN A 58 -20.17 11.38 25.17
N ALA A 59 -19.68 10.18 25.50
CA ALA A 59 -19.00 9.30 24.54
C ALA A 59 -19.82 9.03 23.27
N ARG A 60 -21.16 8.93 23.39
CA ARG A 60 -22.06 8.72 22.25
C ARG A 60 -21.96 9.83 21.21
N MET A 61 -21.93 11.10 21.64
CA MET A 61 -21.78 12.25 20.74
C MET A 61 -20.39 12.27 20.09
N PHE A 62 -19.34 11.91 20.83
CA PHE A 62 -18.00 11.79 20.27
C PHE A 62 -17.94 10.71 19.17
N PHE A 63 -18.42 9.49 19.44
CA PHE A 63 -18.42 8.42 18.45
C PHE A 63 -19.29 8.73 17.23
N TYR A 64 -20.39 9.48 17.42
CA TYR A 64 -21.21 9.96 16.31
C TYR A 64 -20.45 10.97 15.45
N ALA A 65 -19.74 11.92 16.07
CA ALA A 65 -18.98 12.95 15.37
C ALA A 65 -17.76 12.38 14.62
N ILE A 66 -17.02 11.45 15.23
CA ILE A 66 -15.78 10.88 14.66
C ILE A 66 -16.03 9.71 13.69
N GLY A 67 -17.18 9.04 13.79
CA GLY A 67 -17.48 7.83 13.03
C GLY A 67 -17.44 8.03 11.52
N LEU A 68 -18.16 9.02 11.00
CA LEU A 68 -18.17 9.34 9.56
C LEU A 68 -16.78 9.79 9.03
N PRO A 69 -16.05 10.69 9.72
CA PRO A 69 -14.68 11.04 9.34
C PRO A 69 -13.75 9.82 9.26
N VAL A 70 -13.83 8.90 10.22
CA VAL A 70 -13.01 7.67 10.21
C VAL A 70 -13.39 6.75 9.05
N THR A 71 -14.68 6.59 8.75
CA THR A 71 -15.12 5.86 7.55
C THR A 71 -14.52 6.46 6.29
N LEU A 72 -14.62 7.78 6.11
CA LEU A 72 -14.05 8.47 4.95
C LEU A 72 -12.52 8.31 4.88
N LEU A 73 -11.83 8.32 6.02
CA LEU A 73 -10.39 8.09 6.09
C LEU A 73 -10.04 6.72 5.49
N ILE A 74 -10.67 5.67 6.01
CA ILE A 74 -10.36 4.30 5.61
C ILE A 74 -10.77 4.07 4.15
N SER A 75 -11.95 4.55 3.73
CA SER A 75 -12.40 4.48 2.34
C SER A 75 -11.43 5.19 1.38
N SER A 76 -10.87 6.34 1.77
CA SER A 76 -9.90 7.07 0.94
C SER A 76 -8.58 6.30 0.77
N ILE A 77 -8.09 5.65 1.83
CA ILE A 77 -6.88 4.81 1.78
C ILE A 77 -7.12 3.61 0.87
N ILE A 78 -8.26 2.93 1.02
CA ILE A 78 -8.65 1.81 0.16
C ILE A 78 -8.77 2.24 -1.30
N LEU A 79 -9.46 3.35 -1.60
CA LEU A 79 -9.60 3.87 -2.96
C LEU A 79 -8.25 4.25 -3.58
N SER A 80 -7.38 4.90 -2.80
CA SER A 80 -6.01 5.23 -3.20
C SER A 80 -5.22 3.96 -3.53
N TYR A 81 -5.36 2.91 -2.72
CA TYR A 81 -4.73 1.63 -2.98
C TYR A 81 -5.25 0.96 -4.26
N ILE A 82 -6.58 0.81 -4.39
CA ILE A 82 -7.25 0.22 -5.56
C ILE A 82 -6.87 0.96 -6.85
N SER A 83 -6.69 2.28 -6.80
CA SER A 83 -6.30 3.08 -7.96
C SER A 83 -5.00 2.61 -8.62
N ASN A 84 -4.10 1.97 -7.87
CA ASN A 84 -2.84 1.47 -8.40
C ASN A 84 -3.00 0.27 -9.33
N PHE A 85 -4.13 -0.43 -9.27
CA PHE A 85 -4.48 -1.58 -10.10
C PHE A 85 -5.32 -1.20 -11.33
N ILE A 86 -5.78 0.06 -11.41
CA ILE A 86 -6.56 0.56 -12.54
C ILE A 86 -5.60 0.87 -13.71
N GLY A 87 -5.65 0.06 -14.76
CA GLY A 87 -4.81 0.24 -15.95
C GLY A 87 -5.18 1.45 -16.81
N ILE A 88 -6.43 1.91 -16.74
CA ILE A 88 -6.92 3.05 -17.54
C ILE A 88 -6.51 4.36 -16.86
N LYS A 89 -5.56 5.09 -17.47
CA LYS A 89 -4.95 6.32 -16.91
C LYS A 89 -5.98 7.37 -16.44
N LYS A 90 -7.01 7.65 -17.24
CA LYS A 90 -8.04 8.65 -16.90
C LYS A 90 -8.87 8.24 -15.68
N ILE A 91 -9.28 6.97 -15.60
CA ILE A 91 -10.04 6.43 -14.47
C ILE A 91 -9.18 6.41 -13.21
N ASN A 92 -7.92 5.98 -13.33
CA ASN A 92 -6.96 6.01 -12.23
C ASN A 92 -6.81 7.43 -11.66
N GLN A 93 -6.59 8.43 -12.51
CA GLN A 93 -6.49 9.82 -12.08
C GLN A 93 -7.77 10.33 -11.39
N ALA A 94 -8.95 9.97 -11.90
CA ALA A 94 -10.23 10.33 -11.29
C ALA A 94 -10.38 9.70 -9.89
N VAL A 95 -10.17 8.37 -9.77
CA VAL A 95 -10.25 7.65 -8.49
C VAL A 95 -9.26 8.22 -7.47
N ARG A 96 -8.05 8.57 -7.89
CA ARG A 96 -7.06 9.21 -7.02
C ARG A 96 -7.47 10.60 -6.56
N SER A 97 -8.10 11.37 -7.43
CA SER A 97 -8.62 12.70 -7.08
C SER A 97 -9.76 12.59 -6.07
N ILE A 98 -10.67 11.62 -6.26
CA ILE A 98 -11.75 11.32 -5.31
C ILE A 98 -11.18 10.87 -3.96
N ALA A 99 -10.22 9.95 -3.96
CA ALA A 99 -9.55 9.50 -2.75
C ALA A 99 -8.88 10.67 -2.01
N PHE A 100 -8.21 11.57 -2.72
CA PHE A 100 -7.59 12.76 -2.13
C PHE A 100 -8.63 13.72 -1.50
N ILE A 101 -9.77 13.91 -2.15
CA ILE A 101 -10.87 14.74 -1.60
C ILE A 101 -11.41 14.10 -0.32
N PHE A 102 -11.70 12.80 -0.34
CA PHE A 102 -12.20 12.09 0.85
C PHE A 102 -11.21 12.15 2.01
N LEU A 103 -9.92 11.97 1.72
CA LEU A 103 -8.84 12.07 2.69
C LEU A 103 -8.79 13.47 3.33
N SER A 104 -8.87 14.52 2.51
CA SER A 104 -8.83 15.91 2.97
C SER A 104 -10.05 16.27 3.83
N VAL A 105 -11.25 15.86 3.39
CA VAL A 105 -12.51 16.06 4.14
C VAL A 105 -12.48 15.30 5.47
N SER A 106 -11.99 14.05 5.46
CA SER A 106 -11.83 13.27 6.68
C SER A 106 -10.92 13.96 7.69
N PHE A 107 -9.73 14.39 7.26
CA PHE A 107 -8.81 15.11 8.15
C PHE A 107 -9.38 16.41 8.68
N TYR A 108 -10.08 17.19 7.85
CA TYR A 108 -10.77 18.38 8.30
C TYR A 108 -11.69 18.09 9.50
N TYR A 109 -12.55 17.08 9.39
CA TYR A 109 -13.49 16.75 10.48
C TYR A 109 -12.81 16.08 11.68
N ILE A 110 -11.76 15.28 11.48
CA ILE A 110 -10.98 14.72 12.58
C ILE A 110 -10.34 15.85 13.39
N VAL A 111 -9.63 16.76 12.71
CA VAL A 111 -9.02 17.92 13.37
C VAL A 111 -10.08 18.75 14.07
N TRP A 112 -11.20 19.04 13.40
CA TRP A 112 -12.31 19.76 13.99
C TRP A 112 -12.88 19.07 15.25
N THR A 113 -12.92 17.74 15.28
CA THR A 113 -13.41 16.96 16.44
C THR A 113 -12.51 17.13 17.67
N PHE A 114 -11.20 17.27 17.48
CA PHE A 114 -10.24 17.40 18.58
C PHE A 114 -9.84 18.84 18.90
N TRP A 115 -10.16 19.80 18.04
CA TRP A 115 -9.69 21.19 18.19
C TRP A 115 -10.72 22.07 18.91
N ALA A 116 -10.37 22.52 20.11
CA ALA A 116 -11.19 23.42 20.91
C ALA A 116 -11.33 24.82 20.27
N LYS A 117 -12.57 25.26 20.04
CA LYS A 117 -12.89 26.56 19.41
C LYS A 117 -12.51 27.78 20.28
N ALA A 118 -12.32 27.59 21.58
CA ALA A 118 -12.32 28.66 22.58
C ALA A 118 -11.25 29.75 22.37
N ASP A 119 -10.15 29.42 21.69
CA ASP A 119 -8.95 30.27 21.71
C ASP A 119 -8.77 31.17 20.47
N PHE A 120 -9.65 31.10 19.46
CA PHE A 120 -9.42 31.76 18.17
C PHE A 120 -10.66 32.48 17.59
N PRO A 121 -10.48 33.61 16.87
CA PRO A 121 -11.52 34.20 16.04
C PRO A 121 -12.06 33.19 15.02
N PRO A 122 -13.37 33.19 14.69
CA PRO A 122 -13.97 32.18 13.81
C PRO A 122 -13.26 32.03 12.46
N ILE A 123 -12.87 33.15 11.83
CA ILE A 123 -12.19 33.14 10.53
C ILE A 123 -10.83 32.45 10.61
N VAL A 124 -10.04 32.76 11.63
CA VAL A 124 -8.71 32.16 11.85
C VAL A 124 -8.85 30.68 12.18
N TYR A 125 -9.82 30.32 13.02
CA TYR A 125 -10.12 28.94 13.39
C TYR A 125 -10.38 28.06 12.16
N TYR A 126 -11.35 28.45 11.31
CA TYR A 126 -11.67 27.66 10.11
C TYR A 126 -10.54 27.70 9.08
N GLY A 127 -9.87 28.84 8.92
CA GLY A 127 -8.72 28.98 8.01
C GLY A 127 -7.58 28.03 8.36
N MET A 128 -7.23 27.92 9.65
CA MET A 128 -6.16 27.02 10.11
C MET A 128 -6.52 25.55 9.95
N ILE A 129 -7.77 25.15 10.22
CA ILE A 129 -8.21 23.77 10.01
C ILE A 129 -8.12 23.40 8.53
N ILE A 130 -8.55 24.28 7.62
CA ILE A 130 -8.43 24.04 6.16
C ILE A 130 -6.96 23.89 5.76
N LEU A 131 -6.09 24.78 6.23
CA LEU A 131 -4.65 24.75 5.92
C LEU A 131 -4.01 23.44 6.41
N ILE A 132 -4.30 23.03 7.66
CA ILE A 132 -3.81 21.78 8.24
C ILE A 132 -4.35 20.58 7.46
N ALA A 133 -5.64 20.54 7.16
CA ALA A 133 -6.27 19.44 6.42
C ALA A 133 -5.69 19.30 5.00
N CYS A 134 -5.47 20.40 4.29
CA CYS A 134 -4.83 20.39 2.97
C CYS A 134 -3.36 19.95 3.04
N SER A 135 -2.60 20.43 4.03
CA SER A 135 -1.21 20.02 4.26
C SER A 135 -1.11 18.52 4.53
N PHE A 136 -1.94 18.00 5.45
CA PHE A 136 -1.99 16.57 5.76
C PHE A 136 -2.44 15.74 4.56
N GLY A 137 -3.47 16.16 3.85
CA GLY A 137 -3.92 15.49 2.62
C GLY A 137 -2.80 15.40 1.59
N PHE A 138 -2.03 16.48 1.39
CA PHE A 138 -0.88 16.50 0.49
C PHE A 138 0.25 15.55 0.95
N CYS A 139 0.68 15.65 2.21
CA CYS A 139 1.71 14.80 2.79
C CYS A 139 1.33 13.32 2.71
N MET A 140 0.10 12.98 3.10
CA MET A 140 -0.40 11.61 3.09
C MET A 140 -0.52 11.05 1.67
N ASN A 141 -0.95 11.84 0.69
CA ASN A 141 -0.98 11.41 -0.71
C ASN A 141 0.45 11.14 -1.26
N LYS A 142 1.43 11.96 -0.88
CA LYS A 142 2.85 11.70 -1.20
C LYS A 142 3.35 10.42 -0.54
N PHE A 143 3.02 10.21 0.73
CA PHE A 143 3.39 9.00 1.47
C PHE A 143 2.79 7.74 0.84
N LEU A 144 1.50 7.74 0.50
CA LEU A 144 0.84 6.62 -0.19
C LEU A 144 1.46 6.34 -1.56
N ARG A 145 1.88 7.38 -2.30
CA ARG A 145 2.64 7.22 -3.56
C ARG A 145 3.98 6.54 -3.34
N TYR A 146 4.70 6.96 -2.32
CA TYR A 146 5.99 6.40 -1.97
C TYR A 146 5.88 4.91 -1.62
N ILE A 147 4.92 4.56 -0.76
CA ILE A 147 4.63 3.15 -0.42
C ILE A 147 4.29 2.37 -1.69
N SER A 148 3.33 2.84 -2.48
CA SER A 148 2.89 2.13 -3.69
C SER A 148 4.04 1.84 -4.67
N THR A 149 4.93 2.81 -4.87
CA THR A 149 6.09 2.64 -5.76
C THR A 149 7.08 1.64 -5.19
N SER A 150 7.32 1.69 -3.88
CA SER A 150 8.23 0.78 -3.19
C SER A 150 7.71 -0.66 -3.22
N THR A 151 6.41 -0.87 -2.96
CA THR A 151 5.76 -2.18 -3.06
C THR A 151 5.85 -2.75 -4.48
N LYS A 152 5.65 -1.93 -5.52
CA LYS A 152 5.81 -2.37 -6.91
C LYS A 152 7.24 -2.83 -7.21
N ARG A 153 8.25 -2.10 -6.73
CA ARG A 153 9.67 -2.48 -6.89
C ARG A 153 9.99 -3.79 -6.16
N LEU A 154 9.51 -3.96 -4.93
CA LEU A 154 9.68 -5.20 -4.17
C LEU A 154 9.04 -6.39 -4.88
N LEU A 155 7.85 -6.20 -5.44
CA LEU A 155 7.15 -7.22 -6.22
C LEU A 155 7.88 -7.56 -7.52
N GLU A 156 8.45 -6.58 -8.21
CA GLU A 156 9.30 -6.82 -9.38
C GLU A 156 10.58 -7.60 -9.03
N ILE A 157 11.18 -7.34 -7.87
CA ILE A 157 12.35 -8.07 -7.38
C ILE A 157 11.95 -9.50 -7.00
N SER A 158 10.90 -9.67 -6.20
CA SER A 158 10.36 -10.97 -5.78
C SER A 158 10.09 -11.89 -6.99
N ASN A 159 9.45 -11.36 -8.04
CA ASN A 159 9.16 -12.11 -9.26
C ASN A 159 10.40 -12.51 -10.07
N LYS A 160 11.55 -11.83 -9.89
CA LYS A 160 12.80 -12.16 -10.59
C LYS A 160 13.65 -13.20 -9.86
N ILE A 161 13.45 -13.36 -8.56
CA ILE A 161 14.23 -14.28 -7.71
C ILE A 161 14.20 -15.73 -8.23
N PRO A 162 13.05 -16.33 -8.60
CA PRO A 162 13.01 -17.72 -9.07
C PRO A 162 13.84 -17.96 -10.35
N ASN A 163 13.88 -16.98 -11.26
CA ASN A 163 14.70 -17.08 -12.47
C ASN A 163 16.19 -16.98 -12.13
N LEU A 164 16.54 -16.12 -11.17
CA LEU A 164 17.93 -15.99 -10.71
C LEU A 164 18.43 -17.29 -10.04
N ASP A 165 17.58 -17.91 -9.21
CA ASP A 165 17.82 -19.20 -8.55
C ASP A 165 18.08 -20.32 -9.58
N LEU A 166 17.25 -20.38 -10.63
CA LEU A 166 17.44 -21.33 -11.74
C LEU A 166 18.77 -21.10 -12.48
N ARG A 167 19.13 -19.84 -12.74
CA ARG A 167 20.38 -19.50 -13.44
C ARG A 167 21.62 -19.87 -12.62
N ILE A 168 21.61 -19.61 -11.32
CA ILE A 168 22.71 -20.02 -10.43
C ILE A 168 22.85 -21.54 -10.42
N LYS A 169 21.72 -22.26 -10.34
CA LYS A 169 21.75 -23.72 -10.42
C LYS A 169 22.36 -24.21 -11.74
N THR A 170 21.96 -23.64 -12.88
CA THR A 170 22.53 -24.01 -14.19
C THR A 170 24.04 -23.74 -14.26
N VAL A 171 24.50 -22.61 -13.72
CA VAL A 171 25.93 -22.27 -13.72
C VAL A 171 26.74 -23.23 -12.83
N ASN A 172 26.24 -23.58 -11.65
CA ASN A 172 26.88 -24.57 -10.77
C ASN A 172 26.87 -25.97 -11.41
N ASP A 173 25.77 -26.36 -12.09
CA ASP A 173 25.70 -27.62 -12.82
C ASP A 173 26.74 -27.69 -13.95
N ILE A 174 27.01 -26.56 -14.65
CA ILE A 174 28.06 -26.45 -15.66
C ILE A 174 29.47 -26.54 -15.04
N ALA A 175 29.70 -25.88 -13.91
CA ALA A 175 30.99 -25.94 -13.21
C ALA A 175 31.31 -27.37 -12.72
N ASN A 176 30.29 -28.10 -12.26
CA ASN A 176 30.43 -29.48 -11.80
C ASN A 176 30.80 -30.48 -12.91
N ILE A 177 30.46 -30.20 -14.17
CA ILE A 177 30.82 -31.05 -15.32
C ILE A 177 32.11 -30.62 -16.03
N MET A 178 32.72 -29.49 -15.63
CA MET A 178 34.00 -29.08 -16.21
C MET A 178 35.12 -30.05 -15.76
N PRO A 179 35.98 -30.47 -16.70
CA PRO A 179 37.09 -31.35 -16.39
C PRO A 179 38.16 -30.62 -15.55
N ASP A 180 38.75 -31.34 -14.61
CA ASP A 180 39.75 -30.81 -13.66
C ASP A 180 41.20 -30.94 -14.20
N ASP A 181 41.36 -31.21 -15.50
CA ASP A 181 42.64 -31.51 -16.14
C ASP A 181 43.40 -30.27 -16.61
N ASN A 182 42.79 -29.09 -16.56
CA ASN A 182 43.41 -27.82 -16.92
C ASN A 182 43.39 -26.85 -15.72
N GLU A 183 44.56 -26.36 -15.33
CA GLU A 183 44.78 -25.44 -14.20
C GLU A 183 43.94 -24.14 -14.31
N ASP A 184 43.72 -23.65 -15.53
CA ASP A 184 42.86 -22.48 -15.79
C ASP A 184 41.37 -22.82 -15.55
N LEU A 185 40.94 -24.04 -15.86
CA LEU A 185 39.57 -24.51 -15.63
C LEU A 185 39.28 -24.74 -14.15
N VAL A 186 40.25 -25.25 -13.39
CA VAL A 186 40.15 -25.42 -11.93
C VAL A 186 39.97 -24.08 -11.23
N THR A 187 40.73 -23.05 -11.65
CA THR A 187 40.60 -21.69 -11.13
C THR A 187 39.22 -21.11 -11.43
N TYR A 188 38.73 -21.30 -12.66
CA TYR A 188 37.41 -20.83 -13.07
C TYR A 188 36.28 -21.55 -12.29
N LYS A 189 36.37 -22.88 -12.15
CA LYS A 189 35.43 -23.70 -11.37
C LYS A 189 35.34 -23.22 -9.92
N THR A 190 36.49 -23.01 -9.27
CA THR A 190 36.55 -22.50 -7.89
C THR A 190 35.91 -21.11 -7.75
N MET A 191 36.15 -20.22 -8.72
CA MET A 191 35.55 -18.89 -8.72
C MET A 191 34.03 -18.94 -8.90
N VAL A 192 33.55 -19.83 -9.77
CA VAL A 192 32.12 -20.05 -10.00
C VAL A 192 31.44 -20.63 -8.76
N ASP A 193 32.04 -21.62 -8.11
CA ASP A 193 31.48 -22.25 -6.91
C ASP A 193 31.34 -21.24 -5.76
N VAL A 194 32.42 -20.50 -5.44
CA VAL A 194 32.40 -19.46 -4.39
C VAL A 194 31.36 -18.37 -4.71
N THR A 195 31.27 -17.95 -5.98
CA THR A 195 30.29 -16.93 -6.39
C THR A 195 28.87 -17.46 -6.34
N GLY A 196 28.65 -18.71 -6.75
CA GLY A 196 27.36 -19.39 -6.74
C GLY A 196 26.82 -19.59 -5.32
N ASP A 197 27.68 -19.99 -4.40
CA ASP A 197 27.33 -20.16 -2.98
C ASP A 197 26.97 -18.83 -2.32
N ASN A 198 27.79 -17.79 -2.51
CA ASN A 198 27.49 -16.43 -2.02
C ASN A 198 26.16 -15.88 -2.58
N LEU A 199 25.90 -16.11 -3.87
CA LEU A 199 24.65 -15.70 -4.52
C LEU A 199 23.45 -16.48 -3.97
N LYS A 200 23.61 -17.79 -3.72
CA LYS A 200 22.56 -18.64 -3.15
C LYS A 200 22.23 -18.24 -1.71
N GLU A 201 23.24 -17.93 -0.90
CA GLU A 201 23.06 -17.39 0.45
C GLU A 201 22.30 -16.06 0.40
N THR A 202 22.74 -15.12 -0.45
CA THR A 202 22.07 -13.83 -0.64
C THR A 202 20.62 -13.99 -1.09
N ILE A 203 20.33 -14.89 -2.04
CA ILE A 203 18.95 -15.17 -2.47
C ILE A 203 18.12 -15.76 -1.33
N THR A 204 18.72 -16.63 -0.52
CA THR A 204 18.04 -17.26 0.62
C THR A 204 17.70 -16.23 1.68
N GLU A 205 18.61 -15.31 1.98
CA GLU A 205 18.35 -14.16 2.85
C GLU A 205 17.24 -13.27 2.30
N ILE A 206 17.30 -12.89 1.01
CA ILE A 206 16.24 -12.08 0.39
C ILE A 206 14.88 -12.81 0.43
N LYS A 207 14.83 -14.12 0.16
CA LYS A 207 13.59 -14.92 0.26
C LYS A 207 13.07 -14.98 1.70
N LYS A 208 13.96 -14.98 2.68
CA LYS A 208 13.61 -14.96 4.11
C LYS A 208 13.05 -13.58 4.51
N ASP A 209 13.63 -12.50 4.00
CA ASP A 209 13.18 -11.13 4.31
C ASP A 209 11.88 -10.74 3.59
N LEU A 210 11.54 -11.41 2.49
CA LEU A 210 10.31 -11.19 1.73
C LEU A 210 9.09 -11.98 2.24
N ASN A 211 9.29 -13.05 3.03
CA ASN A 211 8.22 -13.90 3.57
C ASN A 211 7.93 -13.59 5.05
#